data_AF-A0A645ET39-F1
#
_entry.id   AF-A0A645ET39-F1
#
_cell.length_a   1.000
_cell.length_b   1.000
_cell.length_c   1.000
_cell.angle_alpha   90.00
_cell.angle_beta   90.00
_cell.angle_gamma   90.00
#
_symmetry.space_group_name_H-M   'P 1'
#
loop_
_entity.id
_entity.type
_entity.pdbx_description
1 polymer ?
#
loop_
_entity_poly.entity_id
_entity_poly.type
_entity_poly.pdbx_seq_one_letter_code
_entity_poly.pdbx_strand_id
1 'polypeptide(L)'
;MFLKFYHQNSEKFNENGIKAYLFRMVRNACLDYLEHLKVEETYVSRIQAELKIEELRWYDLNEDILFNEKINAVYDEIERLPPQCKRIFIKAYLEEEKHARIAKDLNISVRTVETQVYKALKIIRDNLMPLLLSIFFVLL
;
A
#
# COMPACT_ATOMS: atom_id res chain seq x y z
N MET A 1 -30.05 31.80 22.31
CA MET A 1 -31.40 31.98 21.71
C MET A 1 -32.52 31.72 22.72
N PHE A 2 -32.48 30.60 23.46
CA PHE A 2 -33.44 30.24 24.52
C PHE A 2 -33.70 31.33 25.58
N LEU A 3 -32.64 31.90 26.16
CA LEU A 3 -32.75 32.93 27.20
C LEU A 3 -33.35 34.25 26.70
N LYS A 4 -33.17 34.56 25.41
CA LYS A 4 -33.62 35.83 24.80
C LYS A 4 -35.15 35.87 24.61
N PHE A 5 -35.79 34.70 24.49
CA PHE A 5 -37.23 34.60 24.18
C PHE A 5 -38.09 34.23 25.40
N TYR A 6 -37.54 33.47 26.36
CA TYR A 6 -38.20 33.16 27.63
C TYR A 6 -38.60 34.44 28.39
N HIS A 7 -37.76 35.48 28.30
CA HIS A 7 -38.00 36.77 28.93
C HIS A 7 -39.10 37.61 28.25
N GLN A 8 -39.47 37.31 27.01
CA GLN A 8 -40.38 38.13 26.19
C GLN A 8 -41.81 37.58 26.07
N ASN A 9 -42.02 36.29 26.38
CA ASN A 9 -43.31 35.61 26.10
C ASN A 9 -43.78 34.66 27.21
N SER A 10 -43.27 34.79 28.44
CA SER A 10 -43.58 33.90 29.58
C SER A 10 -45.07 33.83 29.94
N GLU A 11 -45.86 34.85 29.63
CA GLU A 11 -47.29 34.91 30.00
C GLU A 11 -48.24 34.15 29.04
N LYS A 12 -47.77 33.69 27.88
CA LYS A 12 -48.65 33.17 26.81
C LYS A 12 -48.63 31.66 26.58
N PHE A 13 -47.92 30.89 27.40
CA PHE A 13 -47.77 29.45 27.17
C PHE A 13 -48.36 28.61 28.29
N ASN A 14 -49.48 27.94 27.98
CA ASN A 14 -49.95 26.79 28.74
C ASN A 14 -48.92 25.63 28.60
N GLU A 15 -48.83 24.73 29.58
CA GLU A 15 -47.82 23.66 29.67
C GLU A 15 -47.67 22.85 28.37
N ASN A 16 -48.78 22.63 27.65
CA ASN A 16 -48.80 21.92 26.37
C ASN A 16 -48.11 22.68 25.22
N GLY A 17 -48.17 24.01 25.22
CA GLY A 17 -47.51 24.86 24.23
C GLY A 17 -45.98 24.88 24.40
N ILE A 18 -45.50 24.80 25.65
CA ILE A 18 -44.07 24.74 25.96
C ILE A 18 -43.47 23.42 25.46
N LYS A 19 -44.14 22.29 25.71
CA LYS A 19 -43.70 20.96 25.24
C LYS A 19 -43.64 20.89 23.71
N ALA A 20 -44.68 21.36 23.01
CA ALA A 20 -44.72 21.38 21.55
C ALA A 20 -43.62 22.28 20.95
N TYR A 21 -43.34 23.42 21.60
CA TYR A 21 -42.29 24.35 21.18
C TYR A 21 -40.88 23.78 21.39
N LEU A 22 -40.62 23.19 22.55
CA LEU A 22 -39.37 22.46 22.84
C LEU A 22 -39.11 21.37 21.81
N PHE A 23 -40.13 20.57 21.51
CA PHE A 23 -40.03 19.51 20.52
C PHE A 23 -39.71 20.06 19.12
N ARG A 24 -40.38 21.15 18.71
CA ARG A 24 -40.12 21.79 17.42
C ARG A 24 -38.71 22.37 17.33
N MET A 25 -38.21 23.00 18.40
CA MET A 25 -36.84 23.52 18.42
C MET A 25 -35.79 22.42 18.34
N VAL A 26 -35.93 21.36 19.14
CA VAL A 26 -34.99 20.22 19.10
C VAL A 26 -35.02 19.56 17.73
N ARG A 27 -36.22 19.32 17.17
CA ARG A 27 -36.38 18.76 15.82
C ARG A 27 -35.69 19.62 14.77
N ASN A 28 -35.87 20.94 14.80
CA ASN A 28 -35.26 21.84 13.83
C ASN A 28 -33.74 21.88 14.00
N ALA A 29 -33.22 21.95 15.23
CA ALA A 29 -31.79 21.90 15.48
C ALA A 29 -31.14 20.57 15.00
N CYS A 30 -31.85 19.45 15.16
CA CYS A 30 -31.41 18.17 14.61
C CYS A 30 -31.42 18.16 13.07
N LEU A 31 -32.44 18.76 12.44
CA LEU A 31 -32.52 18.85 10.97
C LEU A 31 -31.43 19.76 10.41
N ASP A 32 -31.21 20.93 11.01
CA ASP A 32 -30.15 21.86 10.61
C ASP A 32 -28.76 21.20 10.74
N TYR A 33 -28.54 20.44 11.81
CA TYR A 33 -27.29 19.68 11.99
C TYR A 33 -27.11 18.58 10.93
N LEU A 34 -28.17 17.83 10.61
CA LEU A 34 -28.14 16.81 9.56
C LEU A 34 -27.91 17.40 8.17
N GLU A 35 -28.50 18.57 7.89
CA GLU A 35 -28.29 19.28 6.63
C GLU A 35 -26.86 19.81 6.50
N HIS A 36 -26.29 20.29 7.61
CA HIS A 36 -24.89 20.71 7.68
C HIS A 36 -23.93 19.53 7.46
N LEU A 37 -24.18 18.38 8.09
CA LEU A 37 -23.42 17.15 7.88
C LEU A 37 -23.48 16.67 6.43
N LYS A 38 -24.64 16.79 5.77
CA LYS A 38 -24.81 16.39 4.38
C LYS A 38 -24.04 17.29 3.40
N VAL A 39 -23.98 18.60 3.68
CA VAL A 39 -23.16 19.55 2.90
C VAL A 39 -21.67 19.30 3.12
N GLU A 40 -21.26 19.02 4.35
CA GLU A 40 -19.89 18.67 4.72
C GLU A 40 -19.47 17.35 4.04
N GLU A 41 -20.32 16.33 4.05
CA GLU A 41 -20.12 15.05 3.37
C GLU A 41 -20.00 15.24 1.84
N THR A 42 -20.76 16.14 1.22
CA THR A 42 -20.72 16.33 -0.25
C THR A 42 -19.45 17.08 -0.71
N TYR A 43 -18.91 17.99 0.11
CA TYR A 43 -17.68 18.74 -0.19
C TYR A 43 -16.43 17.93 0.14
N VAL A 44 -16.45 17.20 1.27
CA VAL A 44 -15.33 16.38 1.74
C VAL A 44 -15.20 15.09 0.94
N SER A 45 -16.30 14.45 0.51
CA SER A 45 -16.24 13.15 -0.19
C SER A 45 -15.64 13.20 -1.59
N ARG A 46 -15.75 14.32 -2.32
CA ARG A 46 -15.17 14.43 -3.67
C ARG A 46 -13.66 14.66 -3.63
N ILE A 47 -13.21 15.60 -2.79
CA ILE A 47 -11.78 15.87 -2.61
C ILE A 47 -11.09 14.70 -1.91
N GLN A 48 -11.71 14.06 -0.91
CA GLN A 48 -11.14 12.87 -0.29
C GLN A 48 -11.16 11.63 -1.20
N ALA A 49 -12.14 11.48 -2.09
CA ALA A 49 -12.15 10.39 -3.05
C ALA A 49 -11.09 10.60 -4.14
N GLU A 50 -10.92 11.82 -4.66
CA GLU A 50 -9.85 12.14 -5.62
C GLU A 50 -8.47 11.99 -4.98
N LEU A 51 -8.26 12.49 -3.75
CA LEU A 51 -7.02 12.30 -3.01
C LEU A 51 -6.76 10.83 -2.67
N LYS A 52 -7.77 10.04 -2.28
CA LYS A 52 -7.59 8.59 -2.07
C LYS A 52 -7.30 7.84 -3.36
N ILE A 53 -7.92 8.22 -4.48
CA ILE A 53 -7.66 7.59 -5.78
C ILE A 53 -6.25 7.95 -6.26
N GLU A 54 -5.82 9.19 -6.07
CA GLU A 54 -4.46 9.64 -6.39
C GLU A 54 -3.42 9.01 -5.47
N GLU A 55 -3.70 8.89 -4.17
CA GLU A 55 -2.85 8.20 -3.20
C GLU A 55 -2.77 6.69 -3.48
N LEU A 56 -3.88 6.04 -3.81
CA LEU A 56 -3.90 4.62 -4.23
C LEU A 56 -3.15 4.42 -5.54
N ARG A 57 -3.34 5.30 -6.54
CA ARG A 57 -2.59 5.25 -7.82
C ARG A 57 -1.12 5.54 -7.64
N TRP A 58 -0.77 6.47 -6.75
CA TRP A 58 0.61 6.75 -6.40
C TRP A 58 1.22 5.56 -5.67
N TYR A 59 0.48 4.92 -4.75
CA TYR A 59 0.94 3.71 -4.07
C TYR A 59 1.14 2.55 -5.04
N ASP A 60 0.18 2.27 -5.94
CA ASP A 60 0.29 1.25 -6.99
C ASP A 60 1.48 1.53 -7.92
N LEU A 61 1.62 2.78 -8.38
CA LEU A 61 2.71 3.18 -9.28
C LEU A 61 4.08 3.08 -8.59
N ASN A 62 4.18 3.48 -7.32
CA ASN A 62 5.43 3.38 -6.58
C ASN A 62 5.73 1.94 -6.15
N GLU A 63 4.73 1.11 -5.87
CA GLU A 63 4.92 -0.31 -5.61
C GLU A 63 5.41 -1.03 -6.87
N ASP A 64 4.83 -0.73 -8.04
CA ASP A 64 5.31 -1.24 -9.33
C ASP A 64 6.72 -0.74 -9.67
N ILE A 65 7.02 0.54 -9.44
CA ILE A 65 8.37 1.09 -9.65
C ILE A 65 9.37 0.42 -8.70
N LEU A 66 9.06 0.34 -7.41
CA LEU A 66 9.93 -0.27 -6.40
C LEU A 66 10.11 -1.77 -6.65
N PHE A 67 9.06 -2.46 -7.11
CA PHE A 67 9.12 -3.86 -7.52
C PHE A 67 10.03 -4.03 -8.75
N ASN A 68 9.88 -3.18 -9.76
CA ASN A 68 10.73 -3.17 -10.94
C ASN A 68 12.18 -2.85 -10.61
N GLU A 69 12.44 -1.88 -9.72
CA GLU A 69 13.78 -1.57 -9.21
C GLU A 69 14.41 -2.76 -8.47
N LYS A 70 13.62 -3.46 -7.64
CA LYS A 70 14.08 -4.68 -6.95
C LYS A 70 14.41 -5.79 -7.95
N ILE A 71 13.59 -5.99 -8.97
CA ILE A 71 13.86 -6.97 -10.02
C ILE A 71 15.11 -6.59 -10.80
N ASN A 72 15.28 -5.32 -11.15
CA ASN A 72 16.47 -4.83 -11.85
C ASN A 72 17.73 -5.05 -11.00
N ALA A 73 17.67 -4.83 -9.68
CA ALA A 73 18.79 -5.12 -8.79
C ALA A 73 19.18 -6.61 -8.79
N VAL A 74 18.21 -7.53 -8.91
CA VAL A 74 18.50 -8.97 -9.07
C VAL A 74 19.18 -9.25 -10.42
N TYR A 75 18.70 -8.66 -11.52
CA TYR A 75 19.31 -8.82 -12.83
C TYR A 75 20.74 -8.27 -12.88
N ASP A 76 20.98 -7.10 -12.29
CA ASP A 76 22.32 -6.51 -12.17
C ASP A 76 23.28 -7.43 -11.42
N GLU A 77 22.78 -8.11 -10.39
CA GLU A 77 23.59 -9.05 -9.63
C GLU A 77 23.85 -10.35 -10.40
N ILE A 78 22.89 -10.83 -11.19
CA ILE A 78 23.10 -11.94 -12.14
C ILE A 78 24.19 -11.57 -13.16
N GLU A 79 24.20 -10.32 -13.65
CA GLU A 79 25.22 -9.83 -14.58
C GLU A 79 26.64 -9.81 -13.99
N ARG A 80 26.76 -9.58 -12.66
CA ARG A 80 28.04 -9.57 -11.93
C ARG A 80 28.58 -10.96 -11.59
N LEU A 81 27.78 -12.01 -11.77
CA LEU A 81 28.23 -13.38 -11.51
C LEU A 81 29.44 -13.75 -12.37
N PRO A 82 30.39 -14.57 -11.85
CA PRO A 82 31.49 -15.09 -12.65
C PRO A 82 30.97 -15.81 -13.91
N PRO A 83 31.63 -15.69 -15.08
CA PRO A 83 31.04 -16.07 -16.37
C PRO A 83 30.46 -17.49 -16.44
N GLN A 84 31.17 -18.47 -15.89
CA GLN A 84 30.70 -19.87 -15.88
C GLN A 84 29.54 -20.10 -14.90
N CYS A 85 29.57 -19.42 -13.75
CA CYS A 85 28.52 -19.44 -12.74
C CYS A 85 27.24 -18.80 -13.28
N LYS A 86 27.37 -17.62 -13.90
CA LYS A 86 26.30 -16.92 -14.63
C LYS A 86 25.66 -17.80 -15.69
N ARG A 87 26.49 -18.36 -16.59
CA ARG A 87 25.99 -19.22 -17.69
C ARG A 87 25.20 -20.40 -17.16
N ILE A 88 25.71 -21.10 -16.15
CA ILE A 88 25.02 -22.25 -15.55
C ILE A 88 23.72 -21.82 -14.86
N PHE A 89 23.74 -20.70 -14.13
CA PHE A 89 22.57 -20.17 -13.44
C PHE A 89 21.46 -19.78 -14.42
N ILE A 90 21.78 -19.09 -15.52
CA ILE A 90 20.81 -18.73 -16.57
C ILE A 90 20.16 -19.97 -17.15
N LYS A 91 20.95 -20.97 -17.55
CA LYS A 91 20.40 -22.23 -18.09
C LYS A 91 19.47 -22.94 -17.11
N ALA A 92 19.82 -22.96 -15.83
CA ALA A 92 19.05 -23.66 -14.81
C ALA A 92 17.76 -22.92 -14.40
N TYR A 93 17.81 -21.60 -14.25
CA TYR A 93 16.72 -20.81 -13.65
C TYR A 93 15.90 -19.99 -14.67
N LEU A 94 16.53 -19.46 -15.72
CA LEU A 94 15.85 -18.65 -16.75
C LEU A 94 15.39 -19.52 -17.93
N GLU A 95 16.19 -20.51 -18.31
CA GLU A 95 15.86 -21.45 -19.41
C GLU A 95 15.23 -22.77 -18.91
N GLU A 96 15.13 -22.94 -17.59
CA GLU A 96 14.56 -24.13 -16.91
C GLU A 96 15.16 -25.48 -17.37
N GLU A 97 16.43 -25.49 -17.81
CA GLU A 97 17.10 -26.70 -18.24
C GLU A 97 17.44 -27.61 -17.04
N LYS A 98 17.17 -28.91 -17.21
CA LYS A 98 17.56 -29.90 -16.19
C LYS A 98 19.08 -29.92 -16.00
N HIS A 99 19.54 -29.96 -14.76
CA HIS A 99 20.97 -29.96 -14.43
C HIS A 99 21.78 -31.05 -15.15
N ALA A 100 21.18 -32.22 -15.38
CA ALA A 100 21.80 -33.31 -16.14
C ALA A 100 22.08 -32.94 -17.60
N ARG A 101 21.21 -32.15 -18.23
CA ARG A 101 21.39 -31.65 -19.60
C ARG A 101 22.49 -30.60 -19.65
N ILE A 102 22.47 -29.64 -18.71
CA ILE A 102 23.52 -28.62 -18.56
C ILE A 102 24.89 -29.28 -18.35
N ALA A 103 24.95 -30.30 -17.49
CA ALA A 103 26.17 -31.06 -17.22
C ALA A 103 26.73 -31.72 -18.49
N LYS A 104 25.85 -32.35 -19.29
CA LYS A 104 26.21 -32.95 -20.57
C LYS A 104 26.69 -31.90 -21.58
N ASP A 105 25.96 -30.81 -21.74
CA ASP A 105 26.24 -29.78 -22.74
C ASP A 105 27.54 -29.02 -22.43
N LEU A 106 27.89 -28.88 -21.14
CA LEU A 106 29.12 -28.22 -20.70
C LEU A 106 30.26 -29.20 -20.38
N ASN A 107 30.05 -30.50 -20.55
CA ASN A 107 31.00 -31.57 -20.23
C ASN A 107 31.58 -31.48 -18.80
N ILE A 108 30.69 -31.32 -17.81
CA ILE A 108 31.01 -31.26 -16.38
C ILE A 108 30.11 -32.23 -15.60
N SER A 109 30.39 -32.45 -14.31
CA SER A 109 29.52 -33.27 -13.47
C SER A 109 28.24 -32.53 -13.07
N VAL A 110 27.14 -33.25 -12.85
CA VAL A 110 25.89 -32.69 -12.30
C VAL A 110 26.16 -31.99 -10.96
N ARG A 111 27.04 -32.55 -10.14
CA ARG A 111 27.45 -31.94 -8.88
C ARG A 111 28.16 -30.59 -9.07
N THR A 112 28.91 -30.43 -10.16
CA THR A 112 29.52 -29.14 -10.54
C THR A 112 28.45 -28.12 -10.90
N VAL A 113 27.41 -28.52 -11.64
CA VAL A 113 26.25 -27.67 -11.95
C VAL A 113 25.57 -27.20 -10.67
N GLU A 114 25.21 -28.12 -9.78
CA GLU A 114 24.58 -27.80 -8.48
C GLU A 114 25.44 -26.84 -7.65
N THR A 115 26.75 -27.07 -7.59
CA THR A 115 27.69 -26.22 -6.85
C THR A 115 27.74 -24.80 -7.44
N GLN A 116 27.71 -24.68 -8.76
CA GLN A 116 27.72 -23.37 -9.43
C GLN A 116 26.39 -22.63 -9.26
N VAL A 117 25.26 -23.35 -9.28
CA VAL A 117 23.94 -22.79 -8.98
C VAL A 117 23.87 -22.30 -7.53
N TYR A 118 24.32 -23.12 -6.58
CA TYR A 118 24.39 -22.73 -5.17
C TYR A 118 25.28 -21.50 -4.97
N LYS A 119 26.44 -21.46 -5.65
CA LYS A 119 27.34 -20.31 -5.61
C LYS A 119 26.68 -19.05 -6.14
N ALA A 120 25.94 -19.13 -7.25
CA ALA A 120 25.20 -18.00 -7.81
C ALA A 120 24.17 -17.47 -6.81
N LEU A 121 23.32 -18.35 -6.27
CA LEU A 121 22.30 -18.00 -5.28
C LEU A 121 22.91 -17.35 -4.04
N LYS A 122 24.05 -17.86 -3.55
CA LYS A 122 24.76 -17.28 -2.42
C LYS A 122 25.24 -15.86 -2.72
N ILE A 123 25.88 -15.63 -3.87
CA ILE A 123 26.37 -14.30 -4.26
C ILE A 123 25.20 -13.32 -4.37
N ILE A 124 24.13 -13.71 -5.08
CA ILE A 124 22.94 -12.87 -5.25
C ILE A 124 22.33 -12.52 -3.90
N ARG A 125 22.15 -13.50 -3.02
CA ARG A 125 21.59 -13.28 -1.69
C ARG A 125 22.47 -12.38 -0.85
N ASP A 126 23.76 -12.66 -0.76
CA ASP A 126 24.68 -11.93 0.13
C ASP A 126 24.78 -10.45 -0.29
N ASN A 127 24.64 -10.13 -1.59
CA ASN A 127 24.67 -8.75 -2.11
C ASN A 127 23.32 -8.03 -2.01
N LEU A 128 22.19 -8.74 -1.98
CA LEU A 128 20.85 -8.17 -1.78
C LEU A 128 20.42 -8.12 -0.30
N MET A 129 21.06 -8.88 0.59
CA MET A 129 20.75 -8.90 2.02
C MET A 129 20.90 -7.53 2.73
N PRO A 130 21.87 -6.67 2.38
CA PRO A 130 21.95 -5.31 2.91
C PRO A 130 20.73 -4.44 2.56
N LEU A 131 20.13 -4.64 1.39
CA LEU A 131 18.90 -3.95 0.98
C LEU A 131 17.68 -4.41 1.78
N LEU A 132 17.63 -5.69 2.17
CA LEU A 132 16.56 -6.21 3.03
C LEU A 132 16.68 -5.68 4.47
N LEU A 133 17.91 -5.51 4.98
CA LEU A 133 18.15 -4.96 6.32
C LEU A 133 17.86 -3.45 6.40
N SER A 134 18.14 -2.68 5.34
CA SER A 134 17.78 -1.26 5.30
C SER A 134 16.27 -1.04 5.28
N ILE A 135 15.51 -1.88 4.56
CA ILE A 135 14.04 -1.85 4.57
C ILE A 135 13.50 -2.11 5.98
N PHE A 136 14.06 -3.09 6.70
CA PHE A 136 13.65 -3.39 8.07
C PHE A 136 13.93 -2.21 9.03
N PHE A 137 15.01 -1.47 8.83
CA PHE A 137 15.36 -0.31 9.66
C PHE A 137 14.54 0.94 9.35
N VAL A 138 14.07 1.11 8.11
CA VAL A 138 13.21 2.24 7.70
C VAL A 138 11.74 2.04 8.15
N LEU A 139 11.31 0.79 8.33
CA LEU A 139 9.96 0.44 8.76
C LEU A 139 9.80 0.34 10.30
N LEU A 140 10.88 0.51 11.07
CA LEU A 140 10.89 0.38 12.54
C LEU A 140 11.02 1.72 13.25
#